data_AF-A0A1F4MUU0-F1
#
_entry.id   AF-A0A1F4MUU0-F1
#
_cell.length_a   1.000
_cell.length_b   1.000
_cell.length_c   1.000
_cell.angle_alpha   90.00
_cell.angle_beta   90.00
_cell.angle_gamma   90.00
#
_symmetry.space_group_name_H-M   'P 1'
#
loop_
_entity.id
_entity.type
_entity.pdbx_description
1 polymer ?
#
loop_
_entity_poly.entity_id
_entity_poly.type
_entity_poly.pdbx_seq_one_letter_code
_entity_poly.pdbx_strand_id
1 'polypeptide(L)'
;MFDALKRLIDPDHVESDDARVLLAWAKAEGHAFKHVKGKTGGGHVVEAAAGWRAEWGSSQRPYIIGKELRFRAETGIPGDVQMILVSKVLAHTLESDVFSRFTNAMQTQIDNTLPDEMRWLAMHPSVRLPDESVLSRRFALFANAEPVMTHWLDADTVHALEEAATSWWSDSLVLVVTLNRGILTARMGGQPLENAQLKLVSALFAKLAARLQVVARLVG
;
A
#
# COMPACT_ATOMS: atom_id res chain seq x y z
N MET A 1 24.41 42.45 7.41
CA MET A 1 24.15 41.94 6.04
C MET A 1 24.87 40.60 5.79
N PHE A 2 24.94 39.71 6.80
CA PHE A 2 25.45 38.32 6.65
C PHE A 2 24.54 37.27 7.33
N ASP A 3 23.55 37.69 8.11
CA ASP A 3 22.59 36.77 8.76
C ASP A 3 21.50 36.22 7.83
N ALA A 4 21.26 36.87 6.69
CA ALA A 4 20.30 36.39 5.69
C ALA A 4 20.84 35.19 4.88
N LEU A 5 22.16 35.04 4.75
CA LEU A 5 22.79 33.91 4.06
C LEU A 5 23.05 32.70 4.98
N LYS A 6 23.04 32.87 6.30
CA LYS A 6 23.06 31.74 7.25
C LYS A 6 21.74 30.97 7.33
N ARG A 7 20.64 31.57 6.84
CA ARG A 7 19.30 31.00 6.88
C ARG A 7 18.99 30.01 5.75
N LEU A 8 20.01 29.65 4.97
CA LEU A 8 19.93 28.73 3.82
C LEU A 8 20.62 27.38 4.06
N ILE A 9 21.22 27.19 5.23
CA ILE A 9 21.78 25.90 5.66
C ILE A 9 21.39 25.77 7.12
N ASP A 10 20.19 25.24 7.37
CA ASP A 10 19.81 24.74 8.68
C ASP A 10 20.48 23.36 8.84
N PRO A 11 21.55 23.22 9.64
CA PRO A 11 22.35 22.01 9.70
C PRO A 11 21.74 20.94 10.64
N ASP A 12 20.56 21.18 11.22
CA ASP A 12 19.98 20.36 12.30
C ASP A 12 18.79 19.49 11.90
N HIS A 13 18.51 19.29 10.60
CA HIS A 13 17.68 18.15 10.19
C HIS A 13 18.60 16.94 9.96
N VAL A 14 18.90 16.20 11.03
CA VAL A 14 19.43 14.84 10.89
C VAL A 14 18.34 14.05 10.17
N GLU A 15 18.46 13.94 8.85
CA GLU A 15 17.64 13.07 8.03
C GLU A 15 17.73 11.69 8.65
N SER A 16 16.60 11.15 9.12
CA SER A 16 16.58 9.88 9.83
C SER A 16 17.26 8.80 8.99
N ASP A 17 17.81 7.77 9.61
CA ASP A 17 18.45 6.64 8.91
C ASP A 17 17.53 6.10 7.81
N ASP A 18 16.23 5.97 8.10
CA ASP A 18 15.19 5.59 7.13
C ASP A 18 15.10 6.54 5.93
N ALA A 19 15.11 7.85 6.16
CA ALA A 19 15.04 8.84 5.08
C ALA A 19 16.29 8.80 4.19
N ARG A 20 17.47 8.56 4.78
CA ARG A 20 18.71 8.34 4.02
C ARG A 20 18.65 7.06 3.19
N VAL A 21 18.08 5.98 3.73
CA VAL A 21 17.85 4.73 2.97
C VAL A 21 16.91 4.97 1.80
N LEU A 22 15.80 5.68 2.01
CA LEU A 22 14.83 6.00 0.98
C LEU A 22 15.44 6.87 -0.13
N LEU A 23 16.23 7.89 0.23
CA LEU A 23 16.94 8.74 -0.73
C LEU A 23 17.97 7.94 -1.54
N ALA A 24 18.76 7.08 -0.89
CA ALA A 24 19.76 6.26 -1.55
C ALA A 24 19.11 5.27 -2.54
N TRP A 25 18.03 4.62 -2.13
CA TRP A 25 17.24 3.75 -3.01
C TRP A 25 16.66 4.53 -4.19
N ALA A 26 16.01 5.67 -3.95
CA ALA A 26 15.43 6.50 -5.01
C ALA A 26 16.48 6.91 -6.05
N LYS A 27 17.67 7.34 -5.60
CA LYS A 27 18.78 7.70 -6.49
C LYS A 27 19.28 6.49 -7.30
N ALA A 28 19.41 5.32 -6.67
CA ALA A 28 19.88 4.11 -7.33
C ALA A 28 18.90 3.62 -8.43
N GLU A 29 17.60 3.79 -8.21
CA GLU A 29 16.54 3.43 -9.18
C GLU A 29 16.20 4.58 -10.16
N GLY A 30 16.93 5.71 -10.12
CA GLY A 30 16.70 6.87 -10.99
C GLY A 30 15.36 7.58 -10.75
N HIS A 31 14.81 7.48 -9.55
CA HIS A 31 13.55 8.12 -9.15
C HIS A 31 13.78 9.54 -8.63
N ALA A 32 12.77 10.39 -8.75
CA ALA A 32 12.81 11.73 -8.17
C ALA A 32 12.46 11.68 -6.67
N PHE A 33 13.23 12.36 -5.83
CA PHE A 33 13.02 12.40 -4.38
C PHE A 33 12.64 13.81 -3.92
N LYS A 34 11.62 13.92 -3.06
CA LYS A 34 11.09 15.18 -2.54
C LYS A 34 10.86 15.07 -1.03
N HIS A 35 11.20 16.13 -0.31
CA HIS A 35 10.80 16.29 1.08
C HIS A 35 9.50 17.11 1.17
N VAL A 36 8.56 16.63 1.97
CA VAL A 36 7.26 17.29 2.21
C VAL A 36 7.27 17.88 3.62
N LYS A 37 7.15 19.20 3.69
CA LYS A 37 7.01 19.91 4.97
C LYS A 37 5.62 19.68 5.53
N GLY A 38 5.52 19.34 6.81
CA GLY A 38 4.24 19.17 7.51
C GLY A 38 4.34 19.65 8.95
N LYS A 39 3.24 20.15 9.52
CA LYS A 39 3.16 20.67 10.89
C LYS A 39 3.48 19.63 11.98
N THR A 40 3.41 18.35 11.64
CA THR A 40 3.59 17.20 12.56
C THR A 40 4.76 16.29 12.18
N GLY A 41 5.83 16.86 11.60
CA GLY A 41 7.09 16.13 11.36
C GLY A 41 7.28 15.57 9.96
N GLY A 42 6.74 16.27 8.95
CA GLY A 42 7.07 16.06 7.52
C GLY A 42 6.94 14.63 6.98
N GLY A 43 7.41 14.43 5.76
CA GLY A 43 7.51 13.13 5.11
C GLY A 43 8.37 13.20 3.86
N HIS A 44 8.59 12.07 3.22
CA HIS A 44 9.34 11.98 1.97
C HIS A 44 8.49 11.33 0.89
N VAL A 45 8.68 11.78 -0.35
CA VAL A 45 7.98 11.28 -1.53
C VAL A 45 9.01 10.93 -2.58
N VAL A 46 8.86 9.74 -3.16
CA VAL A 46 9.62 9.26 -4.30
C VAL A 46 8.67 9.12 -5.47
N GLU A 47 8.97 9.77 -6.59
CA GLU A 47 8.20 9.66 -7.83
C GLU A 47 8.98 8.82 -8.83
N ALA A 48 8.39 7.70 -9.26
CA ALA A 48 8.97 6.83 -10.25
C ALA A 48 8.56 7.26 -11.66
N ALA A 49 9.46 7.07 -12.63
CA ALA A 49 9.18 7.36 -14.04
C ALA A 49 7.98 6.57 -14.61
N ALA A 50 7.69 5.41 -14.02
CA ALA A 50 6.54 4.58 -14.37
C ALA A 50 5.18 5.12 -13.86
N GLY A 51 5.13 6.34 -13.31
CA GLY A 51 3.89 7.03 -12.94
C GLY A 51 3.34 6.66 -11.57
N TRP A 52 4.01 5.79 -10.82
CA TRP A 52 3.70 5.53 -9.42
C TRP A 52 4.57 6.38 -8.48
N ARG A 53 4.11 6.56 -7.25
CA ARG A 53 4.86 7.24 -6.20
C ARG A 53 4.90 6.43 -4.91
N ALA A 54 5.99 6.54 -4.16
CA ALA A 54 6.10 6.06 -2.79
C ALA A 54 6.12 7.25 -1.83
N GLU A 55 5.43 7.13 -0.70
CA GLU A 55 5.42 8.13 0.37
C GLU A 55 5.82 7.46 1.67
N TRP A 56 6.74 8.08 2.41
CA TRP A 56 7.10 7.65 3.75
C TRP A 56 6.83 8.77 4.74
N GLY A 57 6.07 8.46 5.79
CA GLY A 57 5.67 9.46 6.77
C GLY A 57 4.81 8.90 7.88
N SER A 58 4.14 9.78 8.62
CA SER A 58 3.25 9.36 9.71
C SER A 58 2.14 8.45 9.19
N SER A 59 1.86 7.39 9.96
CA SER A 59 0.81 6.43 9.64
C SER A 59 -0.56 7.08 9.58
N GLN A 60 -1.33 6.72 8.55
CA GLN A 60 -2.74 7.08 8.40
C GLN A 60 -3.68 5.92 8.77
N ARG A 61 -3.12 4.83 9.33
CA ARG A 61 -3.87 3.62 9.68
C ARG A 61 -3.54 3.21 11.10
N PRO A 62 -4.56 2.97 11.96
CA PRO A 62 -4.31 2.66 13.37
C PRO A 62 -3.58 1.32 13.57
N TYR A 63 -3.67 0.40 12.59
CA TYR A 63 -3.01 -0.90 12.62
C TYR A 63 -1.58 -0.89 12.04
N ILE A 64 -1.10 0.25 11.52
CA ILE A 64 0.30 0.42 11.11
C ILE A 64 1.02 1.22 12.18
N ILE A 65 1.89 0.54 12.91
CA ILE A 65 2.68 1.13 14.00
C ILE A 65 3.86 1.92 13.43
N GLY A 66 4.12 3.11 13.99
CA GLY A 66 5.25 3.95 13.60
C GLY A 66 5.02 4.71 12.30
N LYS A 67 6.05 4.74 11.45
CA LYS A 67 5.99 5.35 10.11
C LYS A 67 5.41 4.35 9.09
N GLU A 68 4.66 4.87 8.14
CA GLU A 68 4.02 4.10 7.08
C GLU A 68 4.74 4.37 5.76
N LEU A 69 4.98 3.30 5.00
CA LEU A 69 5.39 3.36 3.60
C LEU A 69 4.15 3.09 2.73
N ARG A 70 3.88 4.00 1.79
CA ARG A 70 2.71 3.96 0.91
C ARG A 70 3.10 4.09 -0.54
N PHE A 71 2.84 3.07 -1.34
CA PHE A 71 2.89 3.17 -2.79
C PHE A 71 1.52 3.56 -3.34
N ARG A 72 1.51 4.35 -4.40
CA ARG A 72 0.29 4.83 -5.06
C ARG A 72 0.49 4.94 -6.57
N ALA A 73 -0.49 4.46 -7.34
CA ALA A 73 -0.55 4.61 -8.79
C ALA A 73 -1.98 4.87 -9.25
N GLU A 74 -2.14 5.75 -10.23
CA GLU A 74 -3.40 5.83 -10.99
C GLU A 74 -3.44 4.71 -12.02
N THR A 75 -4.59 4.03 -12.10
CA THR A 75 -4.73 2.81 -12.91
C THR A 75 -5.64 2.99 -14.13
N GLY A 76 -6.51 4.00 -14.12
CA GLY A 76 -7.56 4.16 -15.13
C GLY A 76 -8.76 3.23 -14.96
N ILE A 77 -8.76 2.33 -13.96
CA ILE A 77 -9.92 1.51 -13.62
C ILE A 77 -11.08 2.42 -13.17
N PRO A 78 -12.35 2.10 -13.51
CA PRO A 78 -13.52 2.84 -13.04
C PRO A 78 -13.53 3.09 -11.53
N GLY A 79 -13.95 4.28 -11.13
CA GLY A 79 -13.81 4.76 -9.75
C GLY A 79 -14.69 4.05 -8.72
N ASP A 80 -15.70 3.32 -9.19
CA ASP A 80 -16.59 2.48 -8.39
C ASP A 80 -16.01 1.08 -8.12
N VAL A 81 -14.96 0.65 -8.82
CA VAL A 81 -14.27 -0.60 -8.52
C VAL A 81 -13.46 -0.46 -7.23
N GLN A 82 -13.73 -1.39 -6.31
CA GLN A 82 -13.08 -1.50 -5.02
C GLN A 82 -12.49 -2.90 -4.86
N MET A 83 -11.25 -2.96 -4.38
CA MET A 83 -10.55 -4.21 -4.08
C MET A 83 -9.67 -4.05 -2.85
N ILE A 84 -9.54 -5.13 -2.09
CA ILE A 84 -8.53 -5.32 -1.05
C ILE A 84 -7.89 -6.69 -1.17
N LEU A 85 -6.55 -6.73 -1.18
CA LEU A 85 -5.72 -7.92 -1.10
C LEU A 85 -4.84 -7.83 0.14
N VAL A 86 -4.94 -8.83 1.01
CA VAL A 86 -4.25 -8.92 2.30
C VAL A 86 -3.90 -10.38 2.61
N SER A 87 -2.93 -10.61 3.51
CA SER A 87 -2.74 -11.95 4.08
C SER A 87 -3.98 -12.36 4.87
N LYS A 88 -4.29 -13.66 4.92
CA LYS A 88 -5.44 -14.16 5.69
C LYS A 88 -5.31 -13.89 7.19
N VAL A 89 -4.08 -13.94 7.71
CA VAL A 89 -3.79 -13.59 9.11
C VAL A 89 -4.17 -12.13 9.37
N LEU A 90 -3.75 -11.21 8.51
CA LEU A 90 -4.09 -9.79 8.65
C LEU A 90 -5.58 -9.55 8.43
N ALA A 91 -6.22 -10.22 7.46
CA ALA A 91 -7.67 -10.15 7.26
C ALA A 91 -8.41 -10.52 8.55
N HIS A 92 -8.04 -11.65 9.17
CA HIS A 92 -8.65 -12.11 10.41
C HIS A 92 -8.42 -11.14 11.59
N THR A 93 -7.21 -10.55 11.70
CA THR A 93 -6.93 -9.53 12.72
C THR A 93 -7.80 -8.29 12.51
N LEU A 94 -7.90 -7.79 11.28
CA LEU A 94 -8.70 -6.62 10.96
C LEU A 94 -10.19 -6.88 11.17
N GLU A 95 -10.70 -8.05 10.80
CA GLU A 95 -12.09 -8.47 11.05
C GLU A 95 -12.40 -8.58 12.54
N SER A 96 -11.47 -9.12 13.34
CA SER A 96 -11.63 -9.24 14.79
C SER A 96 -11.66 -7.87 15.47
N ASP A 97 -10.81 -6.95 15.04
CA ASP A 97 -10.81 -5.56 15.52
C ASP A 97 -12.13 -4.84 15.16
N VAL A 98 -12.65 -5.08 13.96
CA VAL A 98 -13.96 -4.58 13.52
C VAL A 98 -15.06 -5.11 14.41
N PHE A 99 -15.08 -6.42 14.66
CA PHE A 99 -16.06 -7.05 15.53
C PHE A 99 -15.98 -6.54 16.97
N SER A 100 -14.78 -6.38 17.53
CA SER A 100 -14.57 -5.80 18.87
C SER A 100 -15.10 -4.37 18.95
N ARG A 101 -14.86 -3.53 17.94
CA ARG A 101 -15.38 -2.16 17.91
C ARG A 101 -16.90 -2.10 17.74
N PHE A 102 -17.48 -2.97 16.92
CA PHE A 102 -18.93 -3.08 16.77
C PHE A 102 -19.62 -3.65 18.01
N THR A 103 -19.03 -4.63 18.70
CA THR A 103 -19.61 -5.20 19.92
C THR A 103 -19.51 -4.26 21.12
N ASN A 104 -18.42 -3.49 21.22
CA ASN A 104 -18.32 -2.41 22.21
C ASN A 104 -19.24 -1.22 21.91
N ALA A 105 -19.63 -1.04 20.64
CA ALA A 105 -20.61 -0.05 20.20
C ALA A 105 -21.97 -0.71 19.93
N MET A 106 -22.72 -1.05 20.99
CA MET A 106 -24.18 -1.20 20.90
C MET A 106 -24.84 0.17 20.59
N GLN A 107 -24.55 0.76 19.44
CA GLN A 107 -25.26 1.92 18.93
C GLN A 107 -25.29 1.91 17.40
N THR A 108 -26.52 1.96 16.90
CA THR A 108 -27.00 1.65 15.56
C THR A 108 -26.59 2.66 14.49
N GLN A 109 -25.30 2.78 14.20
CA GLN A 109 -24.81 3.38 12.95
C GLN A 109 -23.55 2.65 12.49
N ILE A 110 -23.48 2.31 11.19
CA ILE A 110 -22.22 1.97 10.55
C ILE A 110 -21.35 3.22 10.68
N ASP A 111 -20.43 3.20 11.63
CA ASP A 111 -19.63 4.36 11.99
C ASP A 111 -18.62 4.63 10.87
N ASN A 112 -18.70 5.83 10.26
CA ASN A 112 -17.75 6.28 9.25
C ASN A 112 -16.33 6.50 9.81
N THR A 113 -16.09 6.15 11.08
CA THR A 113 -14.77 6.16 11.74
C THR A 113 -13.93 4.92 11.44
N LEU A 114 -14.53 3.84 10.91
CA LEU A 114 -13.77 2.65 10.53
C LEU A 114 -12.91 2.93 9.28
N PRO A 115 -11.62 2.52 9.27
CA PRO A 115 -10.80 2.54 8.06
C PRO A 115 -11.49 1.82 6.90
N ASP A 116 -11.27 2.31 5.67
CA ASP A 116 -11.90 1.77 4.47
C ASP A 116 -11.68 0.26 4.31
N GLU A 117 -10.48 -0.23 4.65
CA GLU A 117 -10.09 -1.63 4.55
C GLU A 117 -10.97 -2.53 5.42
N MET A 118 -11.20 -2.12 6.67
CA MET A 118 -12.03 -2.81 7.64
C MET A 118 -13.49 -2.90 7.18
N ARG A 119 -13.99 -1.80 6.61
CA ARG A 119 -15.34 -1.74 6.04
C ARG A 119 -15.46 -2.64 4.81
N TRP A 120 -14.46 -2.67 3.94
CA TRP A 120 -14.48 -3.51 2.73
C TRP A 120 -14.40 -5.00 3.02
N LEU A 121 -13.62 -5.43 4.01
CA LEU A 121 -13.60 -6.83 4.46
C LEU A 121 -15.01 -7.32 4.86
N ALA A 122 -15.80 -6.44 5.48
CA ALA A 122 -17.18 -6.77 5.88
C ALA A 122 -18.21 -6.64 4.73
N MET A 123 -17.95 -5.81 3.72
CA MET A 123 -18.95 -5.44 2.70
C MET A 123 -18.76 -6.13 1.34
N HIS A 124 -17.56 -6.55 0.98
CA HIS A 124 -17.27 -7.07 -0.35
C HIS A 124 -17.19 -8.60 -0.35
N PRO A 125 -17.67 -9.27 -1.41
CA PRO A 125 -17.50 -10.70 -1.53
C PRO A 125 -16.02 -11.07 -1.70
N SER A 126 -15.67 -12.24 -1.20
CA SER A 126 -14.37 -12.85 -1.46
C SER A 126 -14.29 -13.29 -2.93
N VAL A 127 -13.21 -12.93 -3.60
CA VAL A 127 -12.91 -13.35 -4.98
C VAL A 127 -12.11 -14.64 -4.93
N ARG A 128 -12.47 -15.61 -5.77
CA ARG A 128 -11.75 -16.87 -5.86
C ARG A 128 -10.35 -16.66 -6.42
N LEU A 129 -9.34 -17.02 -5.63
CA LEU A 129 -7.95 -17.12 -6.05
C LEU A 129 -7.71 -18.51 -6.68
N PRO A 130 -6.67 -18.69 -7.52
CA PRO A 130 -6.39 -19.99 -8.14
C PRO A 130 -6.27 -21.12 -7.10
N ASP A 131 -7.02 -22.19 -7.29
CA ASP A 131 -7.06 -23.32 -6.36
C ASP A 131 -5.67 -23.93 -6.17
N GLU A 132 -5.36 -24.41 -4.95
CA GLU A 132 -4.09 -25.05 -4.57
C GLU A 132 -2.80 -24.21 -4.75
N SER A 133 -2.93 -22.94 -5.11
CA SER A 133 -1.82 -21.97 -5.18
C SER A 133 -1.33 -21.57 -3.77
N VAL A 134 -0.07 -21.11 -3.67
CA VAL A 134 0.41 -20.49 -2.42
C VAL A 134 -0.40 -19.23 -2.12
N LEU A 135 -0.81 -18.53 -3.17
CA LEU A 135 -1.63 -17.33 -3.11
C LEU A 135 -2.97 -17.61 -2.43
N SER A 136 -3.73 -18.61 -2.87
CA SER A 136 -5.05 -18.94 -2.29
C SER A 136 -4.96 -19.49 -0.87
N ARG A 137 -3.85 -20.12 -0.50
CA ARG A 137 -3.61 -20.56 0.89
C ARG A 137 -3.38 -19.39 1.84
N ARG A 138 -2.62 -18.38 1.41
CA ARG A 138 -2.09 -17.33 2.31
C ARG A 138 -2.78 -15.99 2.24
N PHE A 139 -3.44 -15.69 1.12
CA PHE A 139 -4.06 -14.38 0.89
C PHE A 139 -5.58 -14.48 0.78
N ALA A 140 -6.23 -13.37 1.07
CA ALA A 140 -7.63 -13.15 0.81
C ALA A 140 -7.76 -11.91 -0.09
N LEU A 141 -8.59 -12.06 -1.13
CA LEU A 141 -8.95 -11.00 -2.05
C LEU A 141 -10.45 -10.74 -1.89
N PHE A 142 -10.84 -9.49 -1.70
CA PHE A 142 -12.23 -9.07 -1.68
C PHE A 142 -12.41 -7.94 -2.67
N ALA A 143 -13.48 -7.98 -3.47
CA ALA A 143 -13.74 -6.94 -4.45
C ALA A 143 -15.24 -6.88 -4.78
N ASN A 144 -15.71 -5.71 -5.22
CA ASN A 144 -17.08 -5.55 -5.70
C ASN A 144 -17.24 -5.82 -7.21
N ALA A 145 -16.14 -6.03 -7.94
CA ALA A 145 -16.12 -6.27 -9.38
C ALA A 145 -15.25 -7.48 -9.73
N GLU A 146 -15.77 -8.68 -9.46
CA GLU A 146 -15.08 -9.96 -9.72
C GLU A 146 -14.56 -10.08 -11.17
N PRO A 147 -15.30 -9.70 -12.24
CA PRO A 147 -14.78 -9.79 -13.61
C PRO A 147 -13.49 -8.99 -13.84
N VAL A 148 -13.38 -7.79 -13.23
CA VAL A 148 -12.17 -6.97 -13.30
C VAL A 148 -11.01 -7.67 -12.60
N MET A 149 -11.28 -8.33 -11.47
CA MET A 149 -10.27 -9.09 -10.71
C MET A 149 -9.80 -10.33 -11.45
N THR A 150 -10.69 -11.03 -12.16
CA THR A 150 -10.30 -12.15 -13.03
C THR A 150 -9.35 -11.70 -14.12
N HIS A 151 -9.59 -10.54 -14.74
CA HIS A 151 -8.64 -9.98 -15.70
C HIS A 151 -7.35 -9.50 -15.03
N TRP A 152 -7.41 -8.94 -13.82
CA TRP A 152 -6.22 -8.50 -13.11
C TRP A 152 -5.33 -9.68 -12.70
N LEU A 153 -5.90 -10.78 -12.22
CA LEU A 153 -5.20 -12.01 -11.84
C LEU A 153 -4.85 -12.89 -13.05
N ASP A 154 -4.11 -12.33 -14.02
CA ASP A 154 -3.51 -13.13 -15.06
C ASP A 154 -2.34 -13.98 -14.53
N ALA A 155 -1.83 -14.89 -15.37
CA ALA A 155 -0.77 -15.82 -14.98
C ALA A 155 0.49 -15.10 -14.45
N ASP A 156 0.89 -13.99 -15.09
CA ASP A 156 2.08 -13.22 -14.69
C ASP A 156 1.88 -12.51 -13.35
N THR A 157 0.69 -11.97 -13.11
CA THR A 157 0.32 -11.31 -11.85
C THR A 157 0.25 -12.32 -10.71
N VAL A 158 -0.38 -13.48 -10.95
CA VAL A 158 -0.43 -14.58 -9.98
C VAL A 158 1.00 -15.04 -9.66
N HIS A 159 1.84 -15.25 -10.67
CA HIS A 159 3.23 -15.67 -10.45
C HIS A 159 4.02 -14.66 -9.60
N ALA A 160 3.90 -13.36 -9.89
CA ALA A 160 4.57 -12.32 -9.11
C ALA A 160 4.09 -12.27 -7.65
N LEU A 161 2.79 -12.50 -7.41
CA LEU A 161 2.23 -12.58 -6.07
C LEU A 161 2.69 -13.84 -5.32
N GLU A 162 2.80 -14.98 -6.01
CA GLU A 162 3.31 -16.22 -5.42
C GLU A 162 4.81 -16.14 -5.10
N GLU A 163 5.60 -15.52 -5.97
CA GLU A 163 7.00 -15.23 -5.70
C GLU A 163 7.13 -14.34 -4.46
N ALA A 164 6.36 -13.26 -4.39
CA ALA A 164 6.35 -12.39 -3.21
C ALA A 164 5.93 -13.13 -1.95
N ALA A 165 4.87 -13.94 -2.02
CA ALA A 165 4.41 -14.77 -0.92
C ALA A 165 5.53 -15.68 -0.42
N THR A 166 6.18 -16.43 -1.31
CA THR A 166 7.20 -17.43 -0.91
C THR A 166 8.51 -16.83 -0.46
N SER A 167 8.83 -15.59 -0.85
CA SER A 167 10.14 -14.99 -0.59
C SER A 167 10.17 -13.97 0.55
N TRP A 168 9.24 -13.02 0.61
CA TRP A 168 9.37 -11.87 1.53
C TRP A 168 8.05 -11.39 2.15
N TRP A 169 6.90 -11.63 1.52
CA TRP A 169 5.60 -11.23 2.07
C TRP A 169 5.13 -12.27 3.09
N SER A 170 5.71 -12.21 4.29
CA SER A 170 5.35 -13.08 5.41
C SER A 170 3.97 -12.75 5.99
N ASP A 171 3.41 -13.67 6.77
CA ASP A 171 2.12 -13.45 7.44
C ASP A 171 2.20 -12.40 8.57
N SER A 172 3.40 -12.15 9.09
CA SER A 172 3.68 -11.10 10.08
C SER A 172 3.84 -9.70 9.45
N LEU A 173 4.05 -9.61 8.13
CA LEU A 173 4.20 -8.34 7.45
C LEU A 173 2.81 -7.71 7.27
N VAL A 174 2.60 -6.56 7.90
CA VAL A 174 1.42 -5.72 7.64
C VAL A 174 1.62 -5.04 6.28
N LEU A 175 1.03 -5.65 5.24
CA LEU A 175 0.97 -5.09 3.90
C LEU A 175 -0.46 -5.25 3.37
N VAL A 176 -1.05 -4.12 2.97
CA VAL A 176 -2.42 -4.04 2.46
C VAL A 176 -2.39 -3.40 1.09
N VAL A 177 -2.89 -4.13 0.08
CA VAL A 177 -3.04 -3.63 -1.28
C VAL A 177 -4.50 -3.33 -1.52
N THR A 178 -4.81 -2.13 -2.01
CA THR A 178 -6.19 -1.71 -2.28
C THR A 178 -6.33 -1.00 -3.61
N LEU A 179 -7.48 -1.14 -4.23
CA LEU A 179 -7.92 -0.31 -5.35
C LEU A 179 -9.17 0.45 -4.91
N ASN A 180 -9.15 1.78 -5.03
CA ASN A 180 -10.29 2.61 -4.70
C ASN A 180 -10.23 3.90 -5.50
N ARG A 181 -11.36 4.31 -6.09
CA ARG A 181 -11.44 5.52 -6.94
C ARG A 181 -10.39 5.50 -8.07
N GLY A 182 -10.15 4.32 -8.67
CA GLY A 182 -9.17 4.12 -9.74
C GLY A 182 -7.70 4.20 -9.30
N ILE A 183 -7.44 4.28 -7.99
CA ILE A 183 -6.09 4.40 -7.44
C ILE A 183 -5.69 3.09 -6.76
N LEU A 184 -4.62 2.46 -7.24
CA LEU A 184 -3.98 1.36 -6.55
C LEU A 184 -3.09 1.92 -5.44
N THR A 185 -3.20 1.38 -4.24
CA THR A 185 -2.27 1.67 -3.14
C THR A 185 -1.75 0.40 -2.51
N ALA A 186 -0.50 0.43 -2.04
CA ALA A 186 0.07 -0.60 -1.17
C ALA A 186 0.61 0.09 0.08
N ARG A 187 0.14 -0.33 1.25
CA ARG A 187 0.43 0.29 2.55
C ARG A 187 1.08 -0.70 3.47
N MET A 188 2.19 -0.32 4.10
CA MET A 188 2.89 -1.17 5.05
C MET A 188 3.60 -0.38 6.15
N GLY A 189 4.04 -1.08 7.19
CA GLY A 189 5.02 -0.56 8.13
C GLY A 189 6.29 -0.16 7.40
N GLY A 190 6.79 1.05 7.67
CA GLY A 190 7.96 1.62 7.03
C GLY A 190 9.06 1.97 8.03
N GLN A 191 9.16 1.25 9.15
CA GLN A 191 10.19 1.52 10.15
C GLN A 191 10.66 0.22 10.82
N PRO A 192 11.96 -0.14 10.70
CA PRO A 192 12.98 0.52 9.87
C PRO A 192 12.72 0.35 8.36
N LEU A 193 13.29 1.23 7.54
CA LEU A 193 13.34 1.04 6.08
C LEU A 193 14.61 0.27 5.68
N GLU A 194 14.43 -0.69 4.78
CA GLU A 194 15.52 -1.47 4.22
C GLU A 194 15.52 -1.39 2.69
N ASN A 195 16.69 -1.21 2.08
CA ASN A 195 16.82 -1.09 0.62
C ASN A 195 16.31 -2.34 -0.12
N ALA A 196 16.56 -3.54 0.42
CA ALA A 196 16.06 -4.79 -0.17
C ALA A 196 14.52 -4.83 -0.18
N GLN A 197 13.89 -4.45 0.94
CA GLN A 197 12.44 -4.36 1.03
C GLN A 197 11.86 -3.33 0.06
N LEU A 198 12.47 -2.13 -0.04
CA LEU A 198 12.05 -1.09 -0.99
C LEU A 198 12.08 -1.60 -2.44
N LYS A 199 13.14 -2.31 -2.85
CA LYS A 199 13.24 -2.91 -4.18
C LYS A 199 12.18 -3.97 -4.43
N LEU A 200 11.99 -4.91 -3.49
CA LEU A 200 11.03 -6.00 -3.64
C LEU A 200 9.58 -5.50 -3.71
N VAL A 201 9.20 -4.59 -2.81
CA VAL A 201 7.84 -4.05 -2.74
C VAL A 201 7.54 -3.14 -3.93
N SER A 202 8.48 -2.28 -4.33
CA SER A 202 8.30 -1.41 -5.50
C SER A 202 8.20 -2.20 -6.81
N ALA A 203 9.00 -3.27 -6.96
CA ALA A 203 8.93 -4.14 -8.14
C ALA A 203 7.58 -4.85 -8.24
N LEU A 204 7.09 -5.43 -7.13
CA LEU A 204 5.75 -6.02 -7.09
C LEU A 204 4.69 -4.96 -7.40
N PHE A 205 4.74 -3.81 -6.72
CA PHE A 205 3.76 -2.74 -6.89
C PHE A 205 3.69 -2.24 -8.34
N ALA A 206 4.83 -2.04 -8.98
CA ALA A 206 4.90 -1.62 -10.37
C ALA A 206 4.25 -2.63 -11.31
N LYS A 207 4.48 -3.94 -11.09
CA LYS A 207 3.81 -5.01 -11.87
C LYS A 207 2.29 -4.98 -11.67
N LEU A 208 1.82 -4.88 -10.42
CA LEU A 208 0.38 -4.83 -10.11
C LEU A 208 -0.29 -3.61 -10.74
N ALA A 209 0.35 -2.44 -10.66
CA ALA A 209 -0.14 -1.20 -11.25
C ALA A 209 -0.20 -1.28 -12.78
N ALA A 210 0.87 -1.76 -13.43
CA ALA A 210 0.93 -1.92 -14.87
C ALA A 210 -0.15 -2.88 -15.38
N ARG A 211 -0.40 -3.98 -14.68
CA ARG A 211 -1.50 -4.89 -15.03
C ARG A 211 -2.85 -4.20 -14.96
N LEU A 212 -3.16 -3.45 -13.90
CA LEU A 212 -4.44 -2.73 -13.81
C LEU A 212 -4.60 -1.68 -14.92
N GLN A 213 -3.51 -1.03 -15.34
CA GLN A 213 -3.55 -0.11 -16.49
C GLN A 213 -3.85 -0.83 -17.81
N VAL A 214 -3.42 -2.08 -17.97
CA VAL A 214 -3.82 -2.92 -19.11
C VAL A 214 -5.30 -3.29 -19.00
N VAL A 215 -5.75 -3.74 -17.82
CA VAL A 215 -7.15 -4.12 -17.58
C VAL A 215 -8.10 -2.94 -17.83
N ALA A 216 -7.73 -1.73 -17.40
CA ALA A 216 -8.50 -0.51 -17.64
C ALA A 216 -8.82 -0.28 -19.12
N ARG A 217 -7.92 -0.67 -20.03
CA ARG A 217 -8.11 -0.56 -21.50
C ARG A 217 -8.97 -1.68 -22.08
N LEU A 218 -9.19 -2.76 -21.33
CA LEU A 218 -10.03 -3.89 -21.73
C LEU A 218 -11.48 -3.71 -21.26
N VAL A 219 -11.68 -3.01 -20.13
CA VAL A 219 -13.00 -2.82 -19.50
C VAL A 219 -13.61 -1.44 -19.74
N GLY A 220 -12.82 -0.47 -20.21
CA GLY A 220 -13.27 0.86 -20.64
C GLY A 220 -13.56 0.92 -22.13
#